data_AF-A0A6A2YFG5-F1
#
_entry.id   AF-A0A6A2YFG5-F1
#
_cell.length_a   1.000
_cell.length_b   1.000
_cell.length_c   1.000
_cell.angle_alpha   90.00
_cell.angle_beta   90.00
_cell.angle_gamma   90.00
#
_symmetry.space_group_name_H-M   'P 1'
#
loop_
_entity.id
_entity.type
_entity.pdbx_description
1 polymer ?
#
loop_
_entity_poly.entity_id
_entity_poly.type
_entity_poly.pdbx_seq_one_letter_code
_entity_poly.pdbx_strand_id
1 'polypeptide(L)'
;MALAYQDLDPDLRCCLLYMGLFPKSYEIPLRRLYQLWLAEGFVTTTDQVKTPEKLVEEYFEELKCRNMLEVTKLKLNGSPKSCRVPNTIYDILFLDTEKVGFFHFSNSSVLDLEGVYKPVLSDTLGNLPYIKYLGLRRTLLDEVPQSVGDLHHLETLDIKHTFITKLPSIIWMAEKLQHLYMSDINVDLFTLKPSASGSLNNLKILWGLVIKSGSPEKNWMKSLVDLRKLKITCNDATSEVSGSWITRMDKLQSLKLRLLDKFNKPLRLRVEDMQKWKQMSRSQLYLLAKLPDQVDTFDFPEKLEVLTLSMTHLSKDPMKKLGLKQLKVLRLYAQSFLGREMTCDRSGFPQLKVLKLWMLYKLNCWTVEQGAMPMLREVEIRSCKNLKKHNGLEKVEALKELTLTNMAEDFVANVERSMASSNVAIMKNFYFSPSWGISNLERDEYVLLLLKGISDLDELIYSAVTQGISNLERDESVPLLLKGISDLDELIH
;
A
#
# COMPACT_ATOMS: atom_id res chain seq x y z
N MET A 1 -9.47 12.02 -33.57
CA MET A 1 -8.90 12.32 -32.24
C MET A 1 -9.21 13.75 -31.82
N ALA A 2 -8.93 14.78 -32.64
CA ALA A 2 -9.37 16.16 -32.38
C ALA A 2 -10.91 16.28 -32.16
N LEU A 3 -11.72 15.59 -32.97
CA LEU A 3 -13.18 15.54 -32.79
C LEU A 3 -13.57 14.88 -31.44
N ALA A 4 -13.00 13.71 -31.13
CA ALA A 4 -13.27 13.01 -29.87
C ALA A 4 -12.84 13.78 -28.61
N TYR A 5 -11.82 14.64 -28.72
CA TYR A 5 -11.38 15.55 -27.66
C TYR A 5 -12.34 16.74 -27.50
N GLN A 6 -12.83 17.31 -28.60
CA GLN A 6 -13.84 18.39 -28.58
C GLN A 6 -15.18 17.92 -28.03
N ASP A 7 -15.50 16.63 -28.19
CA ASP A 7 -16.72 15.98 -27.68
C ASP A 7 -16.69 15.64 -26.17
N LEU A 8 -15.59 15.93 -25.47
CA LEU A 8 -15.50 15.72 -24.02
C LEU A 8 -16.18 16.87 -23.25
N ASP A 9 -16.72 16.54 -22.08
CA ASP A 9 -17.13 17.56 -21.11
C ASP A 9 -15.94 18.48 -20.76
N PRO A 10 -16.13 19.80 -20.55
CA PRO A 10 -15.04 20.73 -20.25
C PRO A 10 -14.17 20.30 -19.05
N ASP A 11 -14.77 19.77 -17.98
CA ASP A 11 -14.05 19.34 -16.78
C ASP A 11 -13.18 18.10 -17.08
N LEU A 12 -13.72 17.19 -17.90
CA LEU A 12 -13.01 16.00 -18.36
C LEU A 12 -11.86 16.34 -19.31
N ARG A 13 -11.99 17.40 -20.11
CA ARG A 13 -10.89 17.94 -20.93
C ARG A 13 -9.77 18.48 -20.07
N CYS A 14 -10.08 19.24 -19.01
CA CYS A 14 -9.07 19.72 -18.07
C CYS A 14 -8.33 18.56 -17.40
N CYS A 15 -9.05 17.51 -16.97
CA CYS A 15 -8.44 16.29 -16.44
C CYS A 15 -7.46 15.65 -17.43
N LEU A 16 -7.84 15.53 -18.70
CA LEU A 16 -6.98 14.95 -19.74
C LEU A 16 -5.78 15.85 -20.08
N LEU A 17 -5.98 17.17 -20.22
CA LEU A 17 -4.89 18.13 -20.46
C LEU A 17 -3.85 18.11 -19.32
N TYR A 18 -4.31 18.01 -18.07
CA TYR A 18 -3.42 17.90 -16.91
C TYR A 18 -2.47 16.71 -17.03
N MET A 19 -2.89 15.63 -17.70
CA MET A 19 -2.03 14.47 -17.92
C MET A 19 -0.80 14.79 -18.79
N GLY A 20 -0.87 15.83 -19.62
CA GLY A 20 0.26 16.32 -20.42
C GLY A 20 1.39 16.93 -19.58
N LEU A 21 1.18 17.19 -18.28
CA LEU A 21 2.24 17.65 -17.37
C LEU A 21 3.18 16.53 -16.92
N PHE A 22 2.76 15.26 -17.03
CA PHE A 22 3.63 14.13 -16.74
C PHE A 22 4.56 13.85 -17.92
N PRO A 23 5.75 13.28 -17.72
CA PRO A 23 6.62 12.88 -18.81
C PRO A 23 5.93 11.86 -19.75
N LYS A 24 6.35 11.84 -21.01
CA LYS A 24 5.85 10.87 -22.00
C LYS A 24 6.07 9.44 -21.51
N SER A 25 5.08 8.56 -21.71
CA SER A 25 5.07 7.17 -21.23
C SER A 25 5.14 6.97 -19.71
N TYR A 26 5.12 8.06 -18.91
CA TYR A 26 5.19 7.96 -17.45
C TYR A 26 3.99 7.20 -16.88
N GLU A 27 4.27 6.23 -16.01
CA GLU A 27 3.25 5.50 -15.27
C GLU A 27 2.75 6.33 -14.08
N ILE A 28 1.47 6.69 -14.11
CA ILE A 28 0.84 7.53 -13.08
C ILE A 28 0.01 6.65 -12.15
N PRO A 29 0.33 6.58 -10.85
CA PRO A 29 -0.53 5.90 -9.87
C PRO A 29 -1.89 6.60 -9.75
N LEU A 30 -2.99 5.86 -9.89
CA LEU A 30 -4.35 6.44 -9.88
C LEU A 30 -4.69 7.14 -8.57
N ARG A 31 -4.14 6.64 -7.45
CA ARG A 31 -4.27 7.30 -6.14
C ARG A 31 -3.72 8.74 -6.19
N ARG A 32 -2.59 8.97 -6.86
CA ARG A 32 -2.01 10.32 -7.01
C ARG A 32 -2.87 11.14 -7.96
N LEU A 33 -3.16 10.58 -9.13
CA LEU A 33 -3.93 11.27 -10.17
C LEU A 33 -5.26 11.81 -9.66
N TYR A 34 -6.05 10.99 -8.96
CA TYR A 34 -7.35 11.41 -8.46
C TYR A 34 -7.24 12.57 -7.47
N GLN A 35 -6.19 12.61 -6.64
CA GLN A 35 -5.98 13.71 -5.71
C GLN A 35 -5.56 14.99 -6.40
N LEU A 36 -4.78 14.89 -7.48
CA LEU A 36 -4.38 16.05 -8.28
C LEU A 36 -5.60 16.66 -8.97
N TRP A 37 -6.42 15.86 -9.66
CA TRP A 37 -7.65 16.34 -10.30
C TRP A 37 -8.65 16.96 -9.31
N LEU A 38 -8.81 16.36 -8.13
CA LEU A 38 -9.65 16.92 -7.06
C LEU A 38 -9.10 18.23 -6.52
N ALA A 39 -7.79 18.31 -6.28
CA ALA A 39 -7.15 19.51 -5.71
C ALA A 39 -7.22 20.69 -6.69
N GLU A 40 -6.92 20.47 -7.97
CA GLU A 40 -7.06 21.48 -9.02
C GLU A 40 -8.53 21.92 -9.21
N GLY A 41 -9.49 21.13 -8.72
CA GLY A 41 -10.91 21.46 -8.80
C GLY A 41 -11.54 21.12 -10.15
N PHE A 42 -10.92 20.23 -10.94
CA PHE A 42 -11.50 19.74 -12.20
C PHE A 42 -12.66 18.78 -11.98
N VAL A 43 -12.87 18.31 -10.75
CA VAL A 43 -13.95 17.39 -10.42
C VAL A 43 -14.83 18.04 -9.37
N THR A 44 -15.88 18.70 -9.83
CA THR A 44 -16.90 19.31 -8.97
C THR A 44 -18.24 18.63 -9.17
N THR A 45 -19.03 18.56 -8.10
CA THR A 45 -20.38 17.97 -8.14
C THR A 45 -21.35 18.90 -7.44
N THR A 46 -22.43 19.24 -8.13
CA THR A 46 -23.59 19.95 -7.55
C THR A 46 -24.63 18.96 -6.99
N ASP A 47 -24.47 17.67 -7.25
CA ASP A 47 -25.33 16.61 -6.74
C ASP A 47 -24.99 16.33 -5.27
N GLN A 48 -26.01 16.39 -4.40
CA GLN A 48 -25.87 16.13 -2.97
C GLN A 48 -25.64 14.64 -2.63
N VAL A 49 -25.91 13.73 -3.57
CA VAL A 49 -25.79 12.28 -3.37
C VAL A 49 -24.41 11.75 -3.82
N LYS A 50 -23.81 12.41 -4.82
CA LYS A 50 -22.58 11.94 -5.45
C LYS A 50 -21.35 12.58 -4.81
N THR A 51 -20.44 11.75 -4.31
CA THR A 51 -19.19 12.23 -3.71
C THR A 51 -18.15 12.52 -4.80
N PRO A 52 -17.27 13.54 -4.63
CA PRO A 52 -16.20 13.83 -5.58
C PRO A 52 -15.30 12.61 -5.88
N GLU A 53 -15.08 11.72 -4.91
CA GLU A 53 -14.27 10.50 -5.13
C GLU A 53 -14.94 9.47 -6.04
N LYS A 54 -16.26 9.47 -6.16
CA LYS A 54 -16.96 8.60 -7.11
C LYS A 54 -16.94 9.22 -8.50
N LEU A 55 -17.14 10.53 -8.57
CA LEU A 55 -17.11 11.25 -9.84
C LEU A 55 -15.73 11.19 -10.51
N VAL A 56 -14.65 11.31 -9.74
CA VAL A 56 -13.28 11.18 -10.29
C VAL A 56 -13.01 9.77 -10.84
N GLU A 57 -13.56 8.73 -10.20
CA GLU A 57 -13.47 7.36 -10.70
C GLU A 57 -14.25 7.18 -12.01
N GLU A 58 -15.44 7.80 -12.13
CA GLU A 58 -16.24 7.77 -13.36
C GLU A 58 -15.56 8.53 -14.53
N TYR A 59 -14.96 9.68 -14.24
CA TYR A 59 -14.18 10.44 -15.23
C TYR A 59 -13.00 9.61 -15.77
N PHE A 60 -12.27 8.94 -14.87
CA PHE A 60 -11.22 8.01 -15.27
C PHE A 60 -11.75 6.87 -16.14
N GLU A 61 -12.86 6.26 -15.74
CA GLU A 61 -13.48 5.16 -16.49
C GLU A 61 -13.95 5.62 -17.88
N GLU A 62 -14.50 6.81 -18.01
CA GLU A 62 -14.89 7.39 -19.31
C GLU A 62 -13.68 7.61 -20.22
N LEU A 63 -12.63 8.27 -19.73
CA LEU A 63 -11.40 8.49 -20.50
C LEU A 63 -10.75 7.16 -20.93
N LYS A 64 -10.77 6.16 -20.04
CA LYS A 64 -10.32 4.80 -20.35
C LYS A 64 -11.19 4.16 -21.45
N CYS A 65 -12.52 4.26 -21.37
CA CYS A 65 -13.43 3.68 -22.37
C CYS A 65 -13.30 4.34 -23.75
N ARG A 66 -12.93 5.63 -23.78
CA ARG A 66 -12.62 6.37 -25.01
C ARG A 66 -11.19 6.11 -25.53
N ASN A 67 -10.45 5.17 -24.92
CA ASN A 67 -9.05 4.85 -25.22
C ASN A 67 -8.10 6.06 -25.09
N MET A 68 -8.45 7.03 -24.24
CA MET A 68 -7.62 8.21 -23.96
C MET A 68 -6.60 7.96 -22.86
N LEU A 69 -6.86 6.95 -22.02
CA LEU A 69 -5.96 6.46 -20.98
C LEU A 69 -5.80 4.95 -21.09
N GLU A 70 -4.59 4.46 -20.87
CA GLU A 70 -4.25 3.04 -20.82
C GLU A 70 -3.97 2.63 -19.37
N VAL A 71 -4.56 1.52 -18.91
CA VAL A 71 -4.24 0.94 -17.60
C VAL A 71 -2.95 0.13 -17.72
N THR A 72 -1.90 0.55 -17.01
CA THR A 72 -0.60 -0.13 -17.07
C THR A 72 -0.46 -1.24 -16.03
N LYS A 73 -1.00 -1.03 -14.82
CA LYS A 73 -1.01 -2.05 -13.76
C LYS A 73 -2.39 -2.19 -13.13
N LEU A 74 -2.72 -3.42 -12.75
CA LEU A 74 -3.89 -3.75 -11.96
C LEU A 74 -3.50 -3.95 -10.49
N LYS A 75 -4.40 -3.58 -9.59
CA LYS A 75 -4.38 -4.04 -8.21
C LYS A 75 -4.72 -5.53 -8.22
N LEU A 76 -4.31 -6.23 -7.17
CA LEU A 76 -4.51 -7.68 -7.05
C LEU A 76 -5.98 -8.10 -6.91
N ASN A 77 -6.89 -7.15 -6.61
CA ASN A 77 -8.34 -7.38 -6.67
C ASN A 77 -8.93 -7.20 -8.09
N GLY A 78 -8.11 -6.83 -9.08
CA GLY A 78 -8.47 -6.60 -10.48
C GLY A 78 -8.81 -5.15 -10.83
N SER A 79 -8.90 -4.25 -9.86
CA SER A 79 -9.14 -2.82 -10.16
C SER A 79 -7.88 -2.13 -10.69
N PRO A 80 -7.97 -1.07 -11.51
CA PRO A 80 -6.80 -0.32 -11.96
C PRO A 80 -5.91 0.21 -10.82
N LYS A 81 -4.58 0.07 -10.92
CA LYS A 81 -3.56 0.59 -9.97
C LYS A 81 -2.92 1.86 -10.51
N SER A 82 -2.53 1.84 -11.78
CA SER A 82 -1.84 2.92 -12.49
C SER A 82 -2.32 3.01 -13.93
N CYS A 83 -2.10 4.17 -14.52
CA CYS A 83 -2.42 4.43 -15.92
C CYS A 83 -1.34 5.28 -16.57
N ARG A 84 -1.39 5.40 -17.89
CA ARG A 84 -0.62 6.36 -18.66
C ARG A 84 -1.47 6.92 -19.80
N VAL A 85 -1.03 8.04 -20.36
CA VAL A 85 -1.54 8.52 -21.64
C VAL A 85 -0.86 7.73 -22.76
N PRO A 86 -1.61 7.15 -23.72
CA PRO A 86 -1.01 6.55 -24.91
C PRO A 86 -0.14 7.55 -25.66
N ASN A 87 1.02 7.12 -26.16
CA ASN A 87 2.00 8.01 -26.80
C ASN A 87 1.42 8.82 -27.97
N THR A 88 0.49 8.23 -28.74
CA THR A 88 -0.21 8.89 -29.86
C THR A 88 -1.07 10.06 -29.42
N ILE A 89 -1.59 10.02 -28.18
CA ILE A 89 -2.44 11.06 -27.59
C ILE A 89 -1.57 12.10 -26.91
N TYR A 90 -0.50 11.65 -26.25
CA TYR A 90 0.43 12.52 -25.55
C TYR A 90 1.01 13.62 -26.46
N ASP A 91 1.41 13.26 -27.67
CA ASP A 91 2.00 14.22 -28.62
C ASP A 91 1.02 15.33 -29.03
N ILE A 92 -0.28 15.04 -29.00
CA ILE A 92 -1.35 16.03 -29.28
C ILE A 92 -1.59 16.90 -28.05
N LEU A 93 -1.69 16.29 -26.86
CA LEU A 93 -1.90 17.02 -25.61
C LEU A 93 -0.75 17.97 -25.30
N PHE A 94 0.50 17.54 -25.52
CA PHE A 94 1.68 18.36 -25.26
C PHE A 94 1.67 19.67 -26.06
N LEU A 95 1.27 19.61 -27.33
CA LEU A 95 1.14 20.80 -28.18
C LEU A 95 0.03 21.74 -27.71
N ASP A 96 -1.02 21.21 -27.07
CA ASP A 96 -2.12 22.01 -26.55
C ASP A 96 -1.83 22.55 -25.13
N THR A 97 -1.11 21.82 -24.28
CA THR A 97 -0.72 22.30 -22.94
C THR A 97 0.27 23.47 -23.01
N GLU A 98 1.21 23.45 -23.96
CA GLU A 98 2.10 24.59 -24.23
C GLU A 98 1.32 25.83 -24.69
N LYS A 99 0.36 25.65 -25.62
CA LYS A 99 -0.46 26.75 -26.16
C LYS A 99 -1.41 27.37 -25.14
N VAL A 100 -2.01 26.53 -24.29
CA VAL A 100 -2.96 26.97 -23.25
C VAL A 100 -2.22 27.64 -22.08
N GLY A 101 -0.88 27.61 -22.06
CA GLY A 101 -0.10 28.19 -20.97
C GLY A 101 -0.33 27.46 -19.65
N PHE A 102 -0.71 26.18 -19.70
CA PHE A 102 -1.00 25.37 -18.51
C PHE A 102 0.21 25.27 -17.56
N PHE A 103 1.42 25.52 -18.09
CA PHE A 103 2.68 25.61 -17.35
C PHE A 103 2.87 26.92 -16.55
N HIS A 104 1.98 27.91 -16.67
CA HIS A 104 2.11 29.24 -16.07
C HIS A 104 1.11 29.54 -14.95
N PHE A 105 0.44 28.54 -14.35
CA PHE A 105 -0.52 28.79 -13.28
C PHE A 105 0.16 29.25 -11.97
N SER A 106 0.27 30.56 -11.79
CA SER A 106 0.69 31.24 -10.56
C SER A 106 -0.40 31.25 -9.46
N ASN A 107 -1.37 30.34 -9.53
CA ASN A 107 -2.50 30.20 -8.59
C ASN A 107 -2.88 28.72 -8.35
N SER A 108 -1.96 27.78 -8.62
CA SER A 108 -2.25 26.34 -8.46
C SER A 108 -2.51 25.99 -6.99
N SER A 109 -3.56 25.20 -6.77
CA SER A 109 -3.87 24.58 -5.48
C SER A 109 -3.01 23.33 -5.21
N VAL A 110 -2.09 23.02 -6.11
CA VAL A 110 -1.22 21.84 -6.07
C VAL A 110 0.23 22.29 -6.03
N LEU A 111 0.95 21.86 -5.00
CA LEU A 111 2.40 21.88 -4.95
C LEU A 111 2.89 20.43 -4.91
N ASP A 112 3.17 19.86 -6.08
CA ASP A 112 3.66 18.49 -6.22
C ASP A 112 5.15 18.48 -6.57
N LEU A 113 5.96 18.15 -5.58
CA LEU A 113 7.41 18.00 -5.66
C LEU A 113 7.83 16.54 -5.61
N GLU A 114 6.94 15.60 -5.97
CA GLU A 114 7.26 14.18 -5.91
C GLU A 114 8.54 13.83 -6.70
N GLY A 115 9.49 13.16 -6.04
CA GLY A 115 10.76 12.76 -6.63
C GLY A 115 11.82 13.86 -6.71
N VAL A 116 11.50 15.11 -6.34
CA VAL A 116 12.49 16.19 -6.27
C VAL A 116 13.49 15.91 -5.15
N TYR A 117 14.79 15.93 -5.45
CA TYR A 117 15.83 15.70 -4.45
C TYR A 117 15.92 16.86 -3.47
N LYS A 118 15.70 16.60 -2.17
CA LYS A 118 15.87 17.53 -1.04
C LYS A 118 15.42 18.98 -1.35
N PRO A 119 14.14 19.21 -1.74
CA PRO A 119 13.65 20.55 -2.00
C PRO A 119 13.75 21.43 -0.74
N VAL A 120 14.09 22.70 -0.91
CA VAL A 120 14.14 23.65 0.20
C VAL A 120 12.74 24.17 0.48
N LEU A 121 12.19 23.84 1.66
CA LEU A 121 10.90 24.33 2.13
C LEU A 121 11.13 25.34 3.25
N SER A 122 10.78 26.61 3.01
CA SER A 122 10.84 27.68 4.00
C SER A 122 9.48 27.91 4.68
N ASP A 123 9.47 28.63 5.81
CA ASP A 123 8.23 28.99 6.52
C ASP A 123 7.27 29.85 5.69
N THR A 124 7.73 30.44 4.58
CA THR A 124 6.86 31.10 3.59
C THR A 124 5.84 30.15 2.96
N LEU A 125 6.06 28.83 3.04
CA LEU A 125 5.12 27.81 2.58
C LEU A 125 3.74 27.99 3.24
N GLY A 126 3.68 28.35 4.52
CA GLY A 126 2.41 28.55 5.22
C GLY A 126 1.61 29.75 4.72
N ASN A 127 2.24 30.67 3.98
CA ASN A 127 1.57 31.85 3.41
C ASN A 127 0.84 31.55 2.10
N LEU A 128 0.94 30.33 1.56
CA LEU A 128 0.28 29.99 0.30
C LEU A 128 -1.24 29.79 0.53
N PRO A 129 -2.10 30.70 0.02
CA PRO A 129 -3.49 30.80 0.49
C PRO A 129 -4.41 29.71 -0.05
N TYR A 130 -4.04 28.99 -1.11
CA TYR A 130 -4.95 28.10 -1.84
C TYR A 130 -4.47 26.66 -1.99
N ILE A 131 -3.36 26.28 -1.34
CA ILE A 131 -2.81 24.93 -1.47
C ILE A 131 -3.76 23.91 -0.84
N LYS A 132 -4.27 23.01 -1.68
CA LYS A 132 -5.07 21.84 -1.30
C LYS A 132 -4.27 20.54 -1.35
N TYR A 133 -3.23 20.46 -2.18
CA TYR A 133 -2.36 19.29 -2.30
C TYR A 133 -0.90 19.68 -2.11
N LEU A 134 -0.24 19.05 -1.14
CA LEU A 134 1.21 19.13 -0.96
C LEU A 134 1.82 17.72 -1.12
N GLY A 135 2.47 17.50 -2.26
CA GLY A 135 3.16 16.26 -2.60
C GLY A 135 4.65 16.39 -2.37
N LEU A 136 5.19 15.64 -1.42
CA LEU A 136 6.62 15.56 -1.09
C LEU A 136 7.11 14.12 -1.15
N ARG A 137 6.38 13.24 -1.83
CA ARG A 137 6.71 11.83 -1.89
C ARG A 137 8.09 11.61 -2.54
N ARG A 138 8.89 10.67 -2.02
CA ARG A 138 10.21 10.32 -2.60
C ARG A 138 11.18 11.52 -2.70
N THR A 139 11.13 12.47 -1.76
CA THR A 139 11.98 13.69 -1.81
C THR A 139 13.23 13.65 -0.93
N LEU A 140 13.44 12.58 -0.15
CA LEU A 140 14.52 12.49 0.86
C LEU A 140 14.53 13.67 1.85
N LEU A 141 13.41 14.37 2.02
CA LEU A 141 13.25 15.42 3.02
C LEU A 141 13.33 14.83 4.43
N ASP A 142 14.05 15.52 5.31
CA ASP A 142 14.22 15.14 6.72
C ASP A 142 13.19 15.83 7.63
N GLU A 143 12.67 16.99 7.20
CA GLU A 143 11.69 17.79 7.95
C GLU A 143 10.77 18.59 7.03
N VAL A 144 9.68 19.12 7.61
CA VAL A 144 8.80 20.12 6.99
C VAL A 144 8.74 21.34 7.92
N PRO A 145 8.63 22.57 7.37
CA PRO A 145 8.53 23.79 8.18
C PRO A 145 7.29 23.74 9.08
N GLN A 146 7.33 24.44 10.23
CA GLN A 146 6.17 24.48 11.14
C GLN A 146 4.94 25.09 10.45
N SER A 147 5.18 26.01 9.52
CA SER A 147 4.18 26.69 8.72
C SER A 147 3.32 25.77 7.84
N VAL A 148 3.69 24.49 7.66
CA VAL A 148 2.82 23.50 6.99
C VAL A 148 1.47 23.38 7.68
N GLY A 149 1.42 23.57 9.00
CA GLY A 149 0.17 23.60 9.76
C GLY A 149 -0.74 24.78 9.44
N ASP A 150 -0.19 25.85 8.86
CA ASP A 150 -0.92 27.09 8.55
C ASP A 150 -1.58 27.04 7.15
N LEU A 151 -1.40 25.94 6.41
CA LEU A 151 -2.08 25.70 5.14
C LEU A 151 -3.57 25.37 5.37
N HIS A 152 -4.39 26.40 5.58
CA HIS A 152 -5.81 26.27 5.94
C HIS A 152 -6.70 25.59 4.88
N HIS A 153 -6.23 25.49 3.64
CA HIS A 153 -6.92 24.84 2.53
C HIS A 153 -6.45 23.42 2.25
N LEU A 154 -5.46 22.91 2.99
CA LEU A 154 -4.82 21.63 2.71
C LEU A 154 -5.80 20.46 2.90
N GLU A 155 -6.00 19.70 1.82
CA GLU A 155 -6.85 18.50 1.79
C GLU A 155 -6.00 17.23 1.75
N THR A 156 -4.85 17.27 1.07
CA THR A 156 -3.93 16.14 0.92
C THR A 156 -2.49 16.53 1.23
N LEU A 157 -1.87 15.79 2.14
CA LEU A 157 -0.44 15.83 2.42
C LEU A 157 0.17 14.46 2.14
N ASP A 158 1.07 14.38 1.16
CA ASP A 158 1.77 13.14 0.81
C ASP A 158 3.27 13.25 1.05
N ILE A 159 3.72 12.72 2.19
CA ILE A 159 5.11 12.68 2.62
C ILE A 159 5.65 11.26 2.70
N LYS A 160 5.03 10.31 1.99
CA LYS A 160 5.53 8.93 1.96
C LYS A 160 6.89 8.87 1.28
N HIS A 161 7.69 7.90 1.73
CA HIS A 161 9.06 7.70 1.25
C HIS A 161 9.90 8.98 1.41
N THR A 162 9.75 9.66 2.54
CA THR A 162 10.66 10.73 3.00
C THR A 162 11.37 10.25 4.28
N PHE A 163 12.31 11.04 4.78
CA PHE A 163 12.92 10.86 6.09
C PHE A 163 12.24 11.67 7.19
N ILE A 164 11.10 12.33 6.90
CA ILE A 164 10.32 13.09 7.87
C ILE A 164 9.85 12.16 9.00
N THR A 165 10.30 12.44 10.21
CA THR A 165 9.97 11.64 11.41
C THR A 165 8.93 12.27 12.33
N LYS A 166 8.65 13.56 12.14
CA LYS A 166 7.73 14.36 12.95
C LYS A 166 6.96 15.35 12.06
N LEU A 167 5.74 15.67 12.48
CA LEU A 167 4.93 16.74 11.89
C LEU A 167 4.64 17.83 12.93
N PRO A 168 4.44 19.09 12.51
CA PRO A 168 3.97 20.15 13.40
C PRO A 168 2.62 19.76 14.01
N SER A 169 2.41 20.00 15.31
CA SER A 169 1.18 19.60 16.01
C SER A 169 -0.09 20.24 15.43
N ILE A 170 0.06 21.42 14.83
CA ILE A 170 -1.02 22.19 14.19
C ILE A 170 -1.65 21.41 13.03
N ILE A 171 -0.92 20.51 12.35
CA ILE A 171 -1.47 19.73 11.22
C ILE A 171 -2.67 18.87 11.64
N TRP A 172 -2.74 18.45 12.90
CA TRP A 172 -3.83 17.64 13.45
C TRP A 172 -5.09 18.46 13.75
N MET A 173 -4.98 19.79 13.63
CA MET A 173 -6.07 20.76 13.76
C MET A 173 -6.50 21.32 12.39
N ALA A 174 -5.95 20.81 11.28
CA ALA A 174 -6.34 21.22 9.94
C ALA A 174 -7.75 20.69 9.61
N GLU A 175 -8.70 21.61 9.46
CA GLU A 175 -10.12 21.25 9.31
C GLU A 175 -10.44 20.62 7.96
N LYS A 176 -9.72 20.96 6.89
CA LYS A 176 -9.98 20.44 5.54
C LYS A 176 -9.18 19.19 5.18
N LEU A 177 -8.27 18.76 6.06
CA LEU A 177 -7.38 17.65 5.77
C LEU A 177 -8.16 16.34 5.68
N GLN A 178 -8.07 15.67 4.53
CA GLN A 178 -8.78 14.43 4.22
C GLN A 178 -7.83 13.25 4.02
N HIS A 179 -6.65 13.51 3.47
CA HIS A 179 -5.70 12.46 3.08
C HIS A 179 -4.29 12.76 3.60
N LEU A 180 -3.86 11.98 4.59
CA LEU A 180 -2.52 12.08 5.14
C LEU A 180 -1.74 10.79 4.86
N TYR A 181 -0.72 10.88 4.00
CA TYR A 181 0.14 9.76 3.62
C TYR A 181 1.54 9.94 4.19
N MET A 182 1.93 9.07 5.11
CA MET A 182 3.21 9.15 5.82
C MET A 182 3.98 7.82 5.80
N SER A 183 5.28 7.91 6.08
CA SER A 183 6.19 6.78 6.31
C SER A 183 6.43 6.57 7.81
N ASP A 184 5.45 6.00 8.52
CA ASP A 184 5.59 5.60 9.92
C ASP A 184 6.12 6.74 10.83
N ILE A 185 5.35 7.82 10.94
CA ILE A 185 5.64 8.98 11.78
C ILE A 185 5.16 8.76 13.20
N ASN A 186 6.03 9.05 14.16
CA ASN A 186 5.70 8.97 15.57
C ASN A 186 4.89 10.18 15.99
N VAL A 187 3.69 9.92 16.53
CA VAL A 187 2.82 10.97 17.04
C VAL A 187 2.69 10.80 18.53
N ASP A 188 3.07 11.86 19.26
CA ASP A 188 2.73 11.94 20.66
C ASP A 188 1.22 12.12 20.79
N LEU A 189 0.57 11.13 21.38
CA LEU A 189 -0.86 11.12 21.63
C LEU A 189 -1.35 12.36 22.43
N PHE A 190 -0.50 13.05 23.18
CA PHE A 190 -0.85 14.30 23.86
C PHE A 190 -0.96 15.51 22.92
N THR A 191 -0.37 15.43 21.73
CA THR A 191 -0.49 16.44 20.67
C THR A 191 -1.80 16.29 19.88
N LEU A 192 -2.37 15.08 19.87
CA LEU A 192 -3.71 14.80 19.36
C LEU A 192 -4.76 15.24 20.41
N LYS A 193 -4.83 16.54 20.69
CA LYS A 193 -5.95 17.08 21.45
C LYS A 193 -7.16 17.11 20.50
N PRO A 194 -8.23 16.34 20.76
CA PRO A 194 -9.49 16.63 20.10
C PRO A 194 -9.91 18.02 20.56
N SER A 195 -9.65 19.04 19.72
CA SER A 195 -10.30 20.33 19.89
C SER A 195 -11.81 20.08 19.93
N ALA A 196 -12.55 20.92 20.67
CA ALA A 196 -14.01 20.88 20.67
C ALA A 196 -14.62 21.03 19.24
N SER A 197 -13.81 21.38 18.24
CA SER A 197 -14.17 21.60 16.83
C SER A 197 -14.15 20.38 15.90
N GLY A 198 -13.78 19.16 16.33
CA GLY A 198 -13.93 17.97 15.48
C GLY A 198 -13.01 17.88 14.25
N SER A 199 -11.84 18.52 14.26
CA SER A 199 -10.94 18.63 13.10
C SER A 199 -10.52 17.30 12.46
N LEU A 200 -10.43 16.19 13.21
CA LEU A 200 -10.05 14.89 12.65
C LEU A 200 -11.22 14.16 11.93
N ASN A 201 -12.43 14.71 11.99
CA ASN A 201 -13.62 14.07 11.44
C ASN A 201 -13.59 13.97 9.91
N ASN A 202 -12.88 14.89 9.23
CA ASN A 202 -12.80 14.92 7.77
C ASN A 202 -11.78 13.93 7.19
N LEU A 203 -10.95 13.29 8.02
CA LEU A 203 -9.94 12.35 7.56
C LEU A 203 -10.58 11.09 6.97
N LYS A 204 -10.32 10.87 5.68
CA LYS A 204 -10.69 9.66 4.92
C LYS A 204 -9.54 8.66 4.85
N ILE A 205 -8.30 9.14 4.81
CA ILE A 205 -7.10 8.31 4.77
C ILE A 205 -6.08 8.82 5.78
N LEU A 206 -5.67 7.93 6.69
CA LEU A 206 -4.59 8.17 7.63
C LEU A 206 -3.60 7.01 7.51
N TRP A 207 -2.44 7.25 6.92
CA TRP A 207 -1.49 6.18 6.61
C TRP A 207 -0.12 6.45 7.21
N GLY A 208 0.40 5.48 7.98
CA GLY A 208 1.76 5.53 8.52
C GLY A 208 1.84 6.25 9.87
N LEU A 209 0.83 6.08 10.72
CA LEU A 209 0.85 6.57 12.09
C LEU A 209 1.61 5.58 12.99
N VAL A 210 2.49 6.06 13.87
CA VAL A 210 3.14 5.25 14.92
C VAL A 210 2.82 5.84 16.29
N ILE A 211 2.40 4.98 17.21
CA ILE A 211 2.11 5.31 18.61
C ILE A 211 3.13 4.57 19.48
N LYS A 212 4.03 5.27 20.18
CA LYS A 212 5.13 4.64 20.95
C LYS A 212 4.82 4.27 22.40
N SER A 213 3.85 4.94 23.02
CA SER A 213 3.47 4.70 24.42
C SER A 213 2.10 5.31 24.69
N GLY A 214 1.23 4.55 25.35
CA GLY A 214 -0.15 4.93 25.67
C GLY A 214 -1.18 4.10 24.89
N SER A 215 -2.28 3.75 25.54
CA SER A 215 -3.33 2.96 24.91
C SER A 215 -3.93 3.72 23.72
N PRO A 216 -4.18 3.04 22.59
CA PRO A 216 -4.89 3.62 21.45
C PRO A 216 -6.32 4.09 21.81
N GLU A 217 -6.87 3.66 22.95
CA GLU A 217 -8.23 3.97 23.44
C GLU A 217 -8.49 5.45 23.77
N LYS A 218 -7.55 6.36 23.49
CA LYS A 218 -7.73 7.80 23.69
C LYS A 218 -8.84 8.38 22.79
N ASN A 219 -9.49 9.44 23.28
CA ASN A 219 -10.70 10.02 22.71
C ASN A 219 -10.59 10.47 21.24
N TRP A 220 -9.40 10.79 20.72
CA TRP A 220 -9.22 11.23 19.33
C TRP A 220 -9.66 10.17 18.30
N MET A 221 -9.58 8.88 18.63
CA MET A 221 -10.04 7.81 17.72
C MET A 221 -11.54 7.81 17.50
N LYS A 222 -12.33 8.36 18.45
CA LYS A 222 -13.79 8.53 18.29
C LYS A 222 -14.12 9.58 17.23
N SER A 223 -13.19 10.48 16.92
CA SER A 223 -13.35 11.51 15.90
C SER A 223 -13.12 10.97 14.49
N LEU A 224 -12.48 9.81 14.32
CA LEU A 224 -12.17 9.24 12.98
C LEU A 224 -13.36 8.49 12.35
N VAL A 225 -14.53 9.12 12.33
CA VAL A 225 -15.80 8.48 11.92
C VAL A 225 -15.89 8.22 10.41
N ASP A 226 -15.28 9.08 9.58
CA ASP A 226 -15.31 8.97 8.12
C ASP A 226 -14.10 8.25 7.51
N LEU A 227 -13.25 7.68 8.37
CA LEU A 227 -12.01 7.05 7.95
C LEU A 227 -12.28 5.78 7.13
N ARG A 228 -11.74 5.74 5.91
CA ARG A 228 -11.85 4.62 4.97
C ARG A 228 -10.60 3.76 4.93
N LYS A 229 -9.41 4.35 5.12
CA LYS A 229 -8.13 3.63 5.14
C LYS A 229 -7.26 4.06 6.31
N LEU A 230 -6.78 3.08 7.06
CA LEU A 230 -5.89 3.28 8.22
C LEU A 230 -4.66 2.40 8.09
N LYS A 231 -3.45 2.99 8.16
CA LYS A 231 -2.22 2.28 8.53
C LYS A 231 -1.71 2.83 9.85
N ILE A 232 -1.65 1.97 10.85
CA ILE A 232 -1.23 2.30 12.21
C ILE A 232 -0.29 1.23 12.77
N THR A 233 0.77 1.70 13.43
CA THR A 233 1.71 0.89 14.18
C THR A 233 1.61 1.29 15.65
N CYS A 234 1.20 0.36 16.51
CA CYS A 234 1.20 0.57 17.94
C CYS A 234 2.40 -0.14 18.54
N ASN A 235 3.28 0.63 19.15
CA ASN A 235 4.34 0.12 20.01
C ASN A 235 3.89 0.27 21.46
N ASP A 236 3.75 -0.85 22.15
CA ASP A 236 3.35 -0.86 23.56
C ASP A 236 4.44 -1.54 24.41
N ALA A 237 4.56 -1.12 25.67
CA ALA A 237 5.39 -1.80 26.66
C ALA A 237 4.67 -3.02 27.24
N THR A 238 3.35 -3.07 27.12
CA THR A 238 2.53 -4.22 27.53
C THR A 238 2.60 -5.34 26.49
N SER A 239 2.44 -6.58 26.94
CA SER A 239 2.52 -7.77 26.07
C SER A 239 1.26 -8.02 25.24
N GLU A 240 0.20 -7.26 25.48
CA GLU A 240 -1.12 -7.46 24.88
C GLU A 240 -1.87 -6.13 24.70
N VAL A 241 -2.52 -5.95 23.54
CA VAL A 241 -3.25 -4.72 23.18
C VAL A 241 -4.72 -5.04 22.87
N SER A 242 -5.64 -4.20 23.37
CA SER A 242 -7.03 -4.25 22.91
C SER A 242 -7.20 -3.55 21.55
N GLY A 243 -7.86 -4.24 20.63
CA GLY A 243 -8.32 -3.75 19.33
C GLY A 243 -9.76 -3.20 19.35
N SER A 244 -10.39 -3.00 20.51
CA SER A 244 -11.81 -2.64 20.61
C SER A 244 -12.18 -1.31 19.95
N TRP A 245 -11.23 -0.39 19.85
CA TRP A 245 -11.40 0.90 19.16
C TRP A 245 -11.58 0.72 17.64
N ILE A 246 -11.02 -0.33 17.06
CA ILE A 246 -11.13 -0.64 15.63
C ILE A 246 -12.59 -0.92 15.26
N THR A 247 -13.36 -1.52 16.18
CA THR A 247 -14.74 -1.93 15.92
C THR A 247 -15.71 -0.76 15.82
N ARG A 248 -15.28 0.46 16.18
CA ARG A 248 -16.09 1.69 16.12
C ARG A 248 -15.98 2.43 14.78
N MET A 249 -15.08 1.98 13.89
CA MET A 249 -14.82 2.62 12.60
C MET A 249 -15.64 1.90 11.50
N ASP A 250 -16.90 2.28 11.38
CA ASP A 250 -17.90 1.58 10.55
C ASP A 250 -17.65 1.75 9.04
N LYS A 251 -17.11 2.90 8.64
CA LYS A 251 -16.79 3.21 7.23
C LYS A 251 -15.41 2.70 6.79
N LEU A 252 -14.64 2.09 7.69
CA LEU A 252 -13.29 1.63 7.38
C LEU A 252 -13.35 0.46 6.40
N GLN A 253 -12.66 0.59 5.28
CA GLN A 253 -12.60 -0.41 4.21
C GLN A 253 -11.26 -1.16 4.22
N SER A 254 -10.17 -0.45 4.57
CA SER A 254 -8.81 -0.97 4.58
C SER A 254 -8.11 -0.69 5.91
N LEU A 255 -7.58 -1.74 6.53
CA LEU A 255 -6.79 -1.64 7.76
C LEU A 255 -5.42 -2.31 7.58
N LYS A 256 -4.34 -1.57 7.87
CA LYS A 256 -2.99 -2.11 8.06
C LYS A 256 -2.57 -1.86 9.51
N LEU A 257 -2.68 -2.90 10.33
CA LEU A 257 -2.36 -2.87 11.76
C LEU A 257 -1.04 -3.57 12.03
N ARG A 258 -0.14 -2.90 12.74
CA ARG A 258 1.11 -3.47 13.26
C ARG A 258 1.14 -3.28 14.78
N LEU A 259 1.27 -4.36 15.53
CA LEU A 259 1.38 -4.35 16.99
C LEU A 259 2.74 -4.92 17.37
N LEU A 260 3.60 -4.06 17.90
CA LEU A 260 5.01 -4.36 18.14
C LEU A 260 5.40 -3.97 19.57
N ASP A 261 6.31 -4.70 20.20
CA ASP A 261 6.92 -4.27 21.45
C ASP A 261 8.10 -3.30 21.18
N LYS A 262 8.74 -2.82 22.25
CA LYS A 262 9.94 -1.97 22.16
C LYS A 262 11.15 -2.61 21.47
N PHE A 263 11.16 -3.94 21.35
CA PHE A 263 12.17 -4.73 20.64
C PHE A 263 11.66 -5.17 19.26
N ASN A 264 10.56 -4.56 18.80
CA ASN A 264 9.88 -4.88 17.57
C ASN A 264 9.39 -6.34 17.47
N LYS A 265 9.11 -7.02 18.57
CA LYS A 265 8.46 -8.33 18.53
C LYS A 265 6.95 -8.18 18.44
N PRO A 266 6.23 -9.13 17.82
CA PRO A 266 4.79 -9.02 17.66
C PRO A 266 4.08 -9.11 19.01
N LEU A 267 3.22 -8.13 19.31
CA LEU A 267 2.37 -8.14 20.50
C LEU A 267 1.16 -9.05 20.30
N ARG A 268 0.60 -9.58 21.40
CA ARG A 268 -0.62 -10.38 21.34
C ARG A 268 -1.85 -9.48 21.14
N LEU A 269 -2.73 -9.90 20.23
CA LEU A 269 -4.05 -9.29 20.05
C LEU A 269 -5.11 -10.11 20.80
N ARG A 270 -5.98 -9.43 21.57
CA ARG A 270 -7.04 -10.08 22.36
C ARG A 270 -8.07 -10.77 21.49
N VAL A 271 -8.53 -11.94 21.94
CA VAL A 271 -9.55 -12.78 21.27
C VAL A 271 -10.89 -12.04 21.13
N GLU A 272 -11.32 -11.34 22.18
CA GLU A 272 -12.62 -10.64 22.23
C GLU A 272 -12.76 -9.59 21.12
N ASP A 273 -11.65 -8.95 20.75
CA ASP A 273 -11.62 -7.96 19.69
C ASP A 273 -11.80 -8.61 18.32
N MET A 274 -11.22 -9.80 18.13
CA MET A 274 -11.34 -10.56 16.88
C MET A 274 -12.76 -11.11 16.66
N GLN A 275 -13.49 -11.49 17.71
CA GLN A 275 -14.87 -11.96 17.57
C GLN A 275 -15.80 -10.88 17.00
N LYS A 276 -15.57 -9.62 17.38
CA LYS A 276 -16.31 -8.47 16.86
C LYS A 276 -16.00 -8.19 15.38
N TRP A 277 -14.89 -8.69 14.85
CA TRP A 277 -14.49 -8.43 13.46
C TRP A 277 -15.36 -9.14 12.43
N LYS A 278 -16.06 -10.22 12.82
CA LYS A 278 -16.97 -10.96 11.93
C LYS A 278 -18.04 -10.06 11.31
N GLN A 279 -18.54 -9.09 12.06
CA GLN A 279 -19.63 -8.19 11.65
C GLN A 279 -19.16 -7.03 10.77
N MET A 280 -17.85 -6.91 10.53
CA MET A 280 -17.27 -5.75 9.86
C MET A 280 -17.34 -5.89 8.34
N SER A 281 -17.61 -4.79 7.65
CA SER A 281 -17.73 -4.77 6.17
C SER A 281 -16.42 -4.42 5.43
N ARG A 282 -15.26 -4.79 5.99
CA ARG A 282 -13.94 -4.45 5.42
C ARG A 282 -13.56 -5.34 4.25
N SER A 283 -12.94 -4.73 3.24
CA SER A 283 -12.42 -5.45 2.07
C SER A 283 -10.93 -5.78 2.18
N GLN A 284 -10.15 -5.04 2.98
CA GLN A 284 -8.70 -5.26 3.09
C GLN A 284 -8.20 -5.24 4.54
N LEU A 285 -7.42 -6.26 4.90
CA LEU A 285 -6.80 -6.40 6.21
C LEU A 285 -5.34 -6.84 6.06
N TYR A 286 -4.44 -6.04 6.60
CA TYR A 286 -3.07 -6.43 6.90
C TYR A 286 -2.91 -6.46 8.42
N LEU A 287 -2.46 -7.57 8.95
CA LEU A 287 -2.21 -7.75 10.37
C LEU A 287 -0.78 -8.23 10.61
N LEU A 288 -0.04 -7.45 11.39
CA LEU A 288 1.21 -7.87 12.02
C LEU A 288 1.03 -7.82 13.53
N ALA A 289 0.75 -8.97 14.13
CA ALA A 289 0.53 -9.15 15.56
C ALA A 289 0.51 -10.63 15.85
N LYS A 290 0.81 -11.07 17.08
CA LYS A 290 0.66 -12.45 17.49
C LYS A 290 -0.83 -12.76 17.72
N LEU A 291 -1.34 -13.79 17.04
CA LEU A 291 -2.71 -14.26 17.22
C LEU A 291 -2.76 -15.40 18.27
N PRO A 292 -3.94 -15.65 18.86
CA PRO A 292 -4.18 -16.84 19.67
C PRO A 292 -3.89 -18.11 18.88
N ASP A 293 -3.19 -19.08 19.48
CA ASP A 293 -2.84 -20.35 18.83
C ASP A 293 -4.07 -21.22 18.47
N GLN A 294 -5.18 -21.03 19.20
CA GLN A 294 -6.45 -21.69 18.92
C GLN A 294 -7.21 -20.94 17.81
N VAL A 295 -6.95 -21.29 16.55
CA VAL A 295 -7.56 -20.64 15.36
C VAL A 295 -9.09 -20.67 15.39
N ASP A 296 -9.70 -21.63 16.10
CA ASP A 296 -11.16 -21.73 16.25
C ASP A 296 -11.78 -20.62 17.11
N THR A 297 -10.98 -19.89 17.90
CA THR A 297 -11.47 -18.88 18.86
C THR A 297 -11.78 -17.53 18.23
N PHE A 298 -11.43 -17.32 16.96
CA PHE A 298 -11.66 -16.07 16.25
C PHE A 298 -12.11 -16.28 14.79
N ASP A 299 -12.77 -15.26 14.24
CA ASP A 299 -13.21 -15.20 12.84
C ASP A 299 -12.69 -13.92 12.19
N PHE A 300 -12.50 -13.97 10.87
CA PHE A 300 -12.19 -12.79 10.05
C PHE A 300 -13.47 -12.19 9.44
N PRO A 301 -13.44 -10.91 9.02
CA PRO A 301 -14.57 -10.29 8.31
C PRO A 301 -14.99 -11.09 7.07
N GLU A 302 -16.29 -11.31 6.87
CA GLU A 302 -16.79 -12.18 5.80
C GLU A 302 -16.65 -11.57 4.39
N LYS A 303 -16.63 -10.23 4.30
CA LYS A 303 -16.50 -9.48 3.04
C LYS A 303 -15.04 -9.23 2.61
N LEU A 304 -14.10 -9.92 3.26
CA LEU A 304 -12.68 -9.68 3.05
C LEU A 304 -12.23 -10.15 1.67
N GLU A 305 -11.69 -9.23 0.87
CA GLU A 305 -11.15 -9.50 -0.46
C GLU A 305 -9.63 -9.69 -0.44
N VAL A 306 -8.94 -8.99 0.46
CA VAL A 306 -7.48 -9.01 0.58
C VAL A 306 -7.09 -9.22 2.04
N LEU A 307 -6.39 -10.33 2.31
CA LEU A 307 -5.85 -10.65 3.63
C LEU A 307 -4.34 -10.77 3.56
N THR A 308 -3.65 -10.14 4.52
CA THR A 308 -2.22 -10.30 4.72
C THR A 308 -1.92 -10.52 6.19
N LEU A 309 -1.30 -11.67 6.49
CA LEU A 309 -0.88 -12.04 7.83
C LEU A 309 0.64 -12.05 7.87
N SER A 310 1.22 -11.39 8.86
CA SER A 310 2.66 -11.38 9.12
C SER A 310 2.90 -11.53 10.62
N MET A 311 3.89 -12.31 11.02
CA MET A 311 4.23 -12.51 12.44
C MET A 311 3.05 -12.90 13.34
N THR A 312 2.04 -13.58 12.78
CA THR A 312 0.87 -14.09 13.50
C THR A 312 1.15 -15.31 14.36
N HIS A 313 2.25 -16.01 14.07
CA HIS A 313 2.75 -17.14 14.85
C HIS A 313 1.74 -18.28 15.00
N LEU A 314 0.84 -18.47 14.02
CA LEU A 314 -0.16 -19.52 14.06
C LEU A 314 0.53 -20.88 14.00
N SER A 315 0.32 -21.71 15.01
CA SER A 315 0.93 -23.04 15.11
C SER A 315 0.10 -24.14 14.44
N LYS A 316 -1.23 -24.02 14.50
CA LYS A 316 -2.18 -24.90 13.80
C LYS A 316 -2.50 -24.37 12.40
N ASP A 317 -2.80 -25.28 11.48
CA ASP A 317 -3.12 -24.94 10.09
C ASP A 317 -4.33 -23.98 10.01
N PRO A 318 -4.14 -22.74 9.53
CA PRO A 318 -5.21 -21.76 9.48
C PRO A 318 -6.05 -21.84 8.20
N MET A 319 -5.67 -22.66 7.21
CA MET A 319 -6.21 -22.58 5.85
C MET A 319 -7.73 -22.79 5.79
N LYS A 320 -8.28 -23.67 6.64
CA LYS A 320 -9.74 -23.87 6.75
C LYS A 320 -10.48 -22.61 7.18
N LYS A 321 -9.93 -21.83 8.11
CA LYS A 321 -10.50 -20.55 8.59
C LYS A 321 -10.25 -19.41 7.62
N LEU A 322 -9.14 -19.45 6.90
CA LEU A 322 -8.77 -18.45 5.89
C LEU A 322 -9.52 -18.64 4.57
N GLY A 323 -10.16 -19.79 4.34
CA GLY A 323 -10.95 -20.16 3.16
C GLY A 323 -12.24 -19.36 2.93
N LEU A 324 -12.21 -18.06 3.19
CA LEU A 324 -13.33 -17.14 3.07
C LEU A 324 -13.84 -17.04 1.62
N LYS A 325 -15.16 -16.86 1.46
CA LYS A 325 -15.82 -16.96 0.15
C LYS A 325 -15.50 -15.81 -0.82
N GLN A 326 -15.22 -14.62 -0.30
CA GLN A 326 -14.95 -13.42 -1.12
C GLN A 326 -13.46 -13.11 -1.25
N LEU A 327 -12.59 -13.92 -0.65
CA LEU A 327 -11.16 -13.65 -0.62
C LEU A 327 -10.55 -13.84 -2.01
N LYS A 328 -9.99 -12.76 -2.55
CA LYS A 328 -9.33 -12.71 -3.86
C LYS A 328 -7.81 -12.80 -3.73
N VAL A 329 -7.26 -12.32 -2.61
CA VAL A 329 -5.81 -12.26 -2.38
C VAL A 329 -5.51 -12.69 -0.94
N LEU A 330 -4.67 -13.71 -0.81
CA LEU A 330 -4.13 -14.17 0.47
C LEU A 330 -2.62 -14.04 0.47
N ARG A 331 -2.07 -13.43 1.51
CA ARG A 331 -0.63 -13.33 1.73
C ARG A 331 -0.26 -13.81 3.12
N LEU A 332 0.57 -14.84 3.17
CA LEU A 332 1.14 -15.39 4.38
C LEU A 332 2.63 -15.06 4.40
N TYR A 333 2.98 -14.03 5.16
CA TYR A 333 4.34 -13.50 5.25
C TYR A 333 5.10 -14.06 6.45
N ALA A 334 6.30 -13.53 6.66
CA ALA A 334 7.27 -14.07 7.59
C ALA A 334 6.67 -14.38 8.96
N GLN A 335 6.89 -15.59 9.43
CA GLN A 335 6.41 -16.11 10.72
C GLN A 335 4.88 -16.03 10.93
N SER A 336 4.09 -15.87 9.86
CA SER A 336 2.62 -15.89 9.99
C SER A 336 2.10 -17.29 10.37
N PHE A 337 2.77 -18.32 9.86
CA PHE A 337 2.51 -19.72 10.17
C PHE A 337 3.79 -20.44 10.62
N LEU A 338 3.70 -21.16 11.75
CA LEU A 338 4.80 -21.89 12.40
C LEU A 338 4.58 -23.41 12.39
N GLY A 339 3.50 -23.89 11.79
CA GLY A 339 3.28 -25.31 11.55
C GLY A 339 4.14 -25.84 10.40
N ARG A 340 4.17 -27.16 10.26
CA ARG A 340 4.96 -27.86 9.23
C ARG A 340 4.14 -28.24 8.00
N GLU A 341 2.83 -28.34 8.17
CA GLU A 341 1.92 -28.83 7.15
C GLU A 341 0.74 -27.87 7.06
N MET A 342 0.35 -27.55 5.82
CA MET A 342 -0.87 -26.78 5.56
C MET A 342 -1.65 -27.41 4.42
N THR A 343 -2.96 -27.46 4.56
CA THR A 343 -3.89 -28.12 3.65
C THR A 343 -4.98 -27.15 3.21
N CYS A 344 -5.14 -27.01 1.90
CA CYS A 344 -6.25 -26.27 1.31
C CYS A 344 -7.36 -27.26 0.96
N ASP A 345 -8.44 -27.24 1.74
CA ASP A 345 -9.59 -28.14 1.58
C ASP A 345 -10.29 -27.95 0.21
N ARG A 346 -10.91 -29.02 -0.30
CA ARG A 346 -11.65 -29.05 -1.59
C ARG A 346 -12.66 -27.91 -1.79
N SER A 347 -13.26 -27.36 -0.72
CA SER A 347 -14.25 -26.26 -0.78
C SER A 347 -13.69 -24.90 -0.36
N GLY A 348 -12.40 -24.83 -0.02
CA GLY A 348 -11.74 -23.60 0.40
C GLY A 348 -11.47 -22.65 -0.76
N PHE A 349 -11.56 -21.34 -0.47
CA PHE A 349 -11.04 -20.27 -1.33
C PHE A 349 -11.67 -20.18 -2.74
N PRO A 350 -13.01 -20.10 -2.88
CA PRO A 350 -13.69 -20.19 -4.18
C PRO A 350 -13.38 -19.03 -5.15
N GLN A 351 -12.97 -17.86 -4.64
CA GLN A 351 -12.65 -16.67 -5.45
C GLN A 351 -11.18 -16.25 -5.40
N LEU A 352 -10.31 -17.06 -4.78
CA LEU A 352 -8.91 -16.69 -4.59
C LEU A 352 -8.21 -16.68 -5.94
N LYS A 353 -7.57 -15.56 -6.27
CA LYS A 353 -6.82 -15.32 -7.52
C LYS A 353 -5.32 -15.29 -7.30
N VAL A 354 -4.89 -14.81 -6.13
CA VAL A 354 -3.46 -14.62 -5.82
C VAL A 354 -3.15 -15.19 -4.43
N LEU A 355 -2.15 -16.06 -4.37
CA LEU A 355 -1.59 -16.59 -3.12
C LEU A 355 -0.09 -16.28 -3.03
N LYS A 356 0.31 -15.59 -1.96
CA LYS A 356 1.73 -15.29 -1.70
C LYS A 356 2.18 -15.93 -0.40
N LEU A 357 3.23 -16.74 -0.46
CA LEU A 357 3.86 -17.43 0.66
C LEU A 357 5.29 -16.92 0.80
N TRP A 358 5.60 -16.21 1.88
CA TRP A 358 6.91 -15.61 2.07
C TRP A 358 7.49 -15.91 3.45
N MET A 359 8.68 -16.52 3.48
CA MET A 359 9.43 -16.82 4.70
C MET A 359 8.64 -17.63 5.74
N LEU A 360 7.89 -18.62 5.26
CA LEU A 360 7.26 -19.65 6.10
C LEU A 360 8.29 -20.74 6.43
N TYR A 361 9.26 -20.39 7.27
CA TYR A 361 10.48 -21.17 7.49
C TYR A 361 10.27 -22.54 8.13
N LYS A 362 9.13 -22.83 8.77
CA LYS A 362 8.82 -24.16 9.31
C LYS A 362 7.99 -25.03 8.37
N LEU A 363 7.34 -24.41 7.37
CA LEU A 363 6.48 -25.10 6.44
C LEU A 363 7.32 -26.10 5.63
N ASN A 364 6.89 -27.36 5.63
CA ASN A 364 7.56 -28.47 4.98
C ASN A 364 6.73 -29.10 3.87
N CYS A 365 5.42 -29.21 4.09
CA CYS A 365 4.48 -29.80 3.14
C CYS A 365 3.30 -28.87 2.91
N TRP A 366 2.96 -28.63 1.65
CA TRP A 366 1.75 -27.92 1.26
C TRP A 366 0.85 -28.84 0.45
N THR A 367 -0.35 -29.09 0.95
CA THR A 367 -1.35 -29.91 0.27
C THR A 367 -2.46 -29.04 -0.28
N VAL A 368 -2.79 -29.23 -1.55
CA VAL A 368 -3.90 -28.62 -2.27
C VAL A 368 -4.83 -29.74 -2.68
N GLU A 369 -5.96 -29.86 -2.00
CA GLU A 369 -6.94 -30.90 -2.33
C GLU A 369 -7.59 -30.61 -3.69
N GLN A 370 -8.02 -31.68 -4.37
CA GLN A 370 -8.71 -31.54 -5.65
C GLN A 370 -9.99 -30.72 -5.50
N GLY A 371 -10.09 -29.61 -6.21
CA GLY A 371 -11.20 -28.65 -6.17
C GLY A 371 -10.92 -27.40 -5.35
N ALA A 372 -9.84 -27.37 -4.55
CA ALA A 372 -9.43 -26.19 -3.81
C ALA A 372 -9.00 -25.05 -4.76
N MET A 373 -9.31 -23.81 -4.38
CA MET A 373 -8.84 -22.59 -5.08
C MET A 373 -9.10 -22.58 -6.61
N PRO A 374 -10.34 -22.78 -7.08
CA PRO A 374 -10.65 -22.99 -8.50
C PRO A 374 -10.38 -21.76 -9.41
N MET A 375 -10.14 -20.58 -8.84
CA MET A 375 -9.92 -19.33 -9.57
C MET A 375 -8.47 -18.80 -9.44
N LEU A 376 -7.58 -19.60 -8.85
CA LEU A 376 -6.20 -19.19 -8.53
C LEU A 376 -5.39 -19.04 -9.80
N ARG A 377 -4.84 -17.84 -10.03
CA ARG A 377 -4.10 -17.47 -11.24
C ARG A 377 -2.61 -17.31 -10.98
N GLU A 378 -2.26 -16.76 -9.82
CA GLU A 378 -0.88 -16.42 -9.45
C GLU A 378 -0.54 -17.05 -8.09
N VAL A 379 0.58 -17.76 -8.06
CA VAL A 379 1.22 -18.22 -6.82
C VAL A 379 2.64 -17.69 -6.78
N GLU A 380 2.99 -17.04 -5.67
CA GLU A 380 4.37 -16.62 -5.40
C GLU A 380 4.86 -17.31 -4.12
N ILE A 381 5.98 -18.03 -4.21
CA ILE A 381 6.64 -18.66 -3.08
C ILE A 381 8.06 -18.09 -2.96
N ARG A 382 8.33 -17.42 -1.85
CA ARG A 382 9.60 -16.75 -1.60
C ARG A 382 10.23 -17.19 -0.29
N SER A 383 11.51 -17.59 -0.33
CA SER A 383 12.33 -17.89 0.86
C SER A 383 11.69 -18.89 1.84
N CYS A 384 10.83 -19.81 1.39
CA CYS A 384 10.27 -20.90 2.19
C CYS A 384 11.21 -22.11 2.16
N LYS A 385 12.40 -21.95 2.75
CA LYS A 385 13.56 -22.86 2.56
C LYS A 385 13.33 -24.32 2.98
N ASN A 386 12.40 -24.58 3.89
CA ASN A 386 12.10 -25.93 4.38
C ASN A 386 10.94 -26.62 3.63
N LEU A 387 10.28 -25.93 2.69
CA LEU A 387 9.22 -26.49 1.89
C LEU A 387 9.83 -27.51 0.92
N LYS A 388 9.48 -28.79 1.11
CA LYS A 388 10.03 -29.91 0.32
C LYS A 388 9.01 -30.49 -0.65
N LYS A 389 7.72 -30.36 -0.36
CA LYS A 389 6.64 -31.01 -1.13
C LYS A 389 5.48 -30.07 -1.34
N HIS A 390 4.94 -30.09 -2.55
CA HIS A 390 3.61 -29.61 -2.86
C HIS A 390 2.79 -30.80 -3.37
N ASN A 391 1.59 -31.02 -2.83
CA ASN A 391 0.71 -32.11 -3.26
C ASN A 391 -0.53 -31.49 -3.92
N GLY A 392 -0.74 -31.72 -5.22
CA GLY A 392 -1.97 -31.31 -5.90
C GLY A 392 -1.98 -29.89 -6.48
N LEU A 393 -0.89 -29.13 -6.37
CA LEU A 393 -0.78 -27.81 -7.01
C LEU A 393 -0.90 -27.92 -8.54
N GLU A 394 -0.37 -29.00 -9.10
CA GLU A 394 -0.46 -29.37 -10.51
C GLU A 394 -1.89 -29.62 -11.01
N LYS A 395 -2.84 -29.78 -10.08
CA LYS A 395 -4.25 -30.02 -10.38
C LYS A 395 -5.09 -28.73 -10.40
N VAL A 396 -4.46 -27.57 -10.17
CA VAL A 396 -5.15 -26.27 -10.20
C VAL A 396 -5.20 -25.75 -11.64
N GLU A 397 -6.31 -26.01 -12.33
CA GLU A 397 -6.47 -25.71 -13.76
C GLU A 397 -6.40 -24.21 -14.11
N ALA A 398 -6.81 -23.33 -13.19
CA ALA A 398 -6.83 -21.89 -13.42
C ALA A 398 -5.45 -21.21 -13.26
N LEU A 399 -4.45 -21.94 -12.76
CA LEU A 399 -3.12 -21.41 -12.46
C LEU A 399 -2.43 -21.01 -13.76
N LYS A 400 -1.88 -19.79 -13.79
CA LYS A 400 -1.16 -19.25 -14.96
C LYS A 400 0.29 -18.97 -14.65
N GLU A 401 0.56 -18.48 -13.46
CA GLU A 401 1.88 -17.99 -13.07
C GLU A 401 2.30 -18.58 -11.72
N LEU A 402 3.49 -19.17 -11.69
CA LEU A 402 4.15 -19.65 -10.49
C LEU A 402 5.53 -19.02 -10.38
N THR A 403 5.69 -18.13 -9.40
CA THR A 403 6.97 -17.47 -9.13
C THR A 403 7.66 -18.12 -7.94
N LEU A 404 8.88 -18.61 -8.17
CA LEU A 404 9.74 -19.19 -7.14
C LEU A 404 10.96 -18.30 -6.96
N THR A 405 11.08 -17.69 -5.77
CA THR A 405 12.20 -16.79 -5.46
C THR A 405 12.96 -17.29 -4.24
N ASN A 406 14.27 -17.48 -4.37
CA ASN A 406 15.13 -17.93 -3.26
C ASN A 406 14.62 -19.22 -2.57
N MET A 407 14.12 -20.18 -3.34
CA MET A 407 13.66 -21.49 -2.85
C MET A 407 14.81 -22.52 -2.80
N ALA A 408 14.59 -23.68 -2.18
CA ALA A 408 15.56 -24.77 -2.22
C ALA A 408 15.57 -25.41 -3.61
N GLU A 409 16.75 -25.74 -4.14
CA GLU A 409 16.90 -26.28 -5.51
C GLU A 409 16.11 -27.58 -5.72
N ASP A 410 16.17 -28.51 -4.76
CA ASP A 410 15.40 -29.76 -4.80
C ASP A 410 13.89 -29.52 -4.92
N PHE A 411 13.38 -28.50 -4.23
CA PHE A 411 11.96 -28.15 -4.29
C PHE A 411 11.62 -27.54 -5.65
N VAL A 412 12.45 -26.65 -6.19
CA VAL A 412 12.26 -26.07 -7.52
C VAL A 412 12.24 -27.19 -8.57
N ALA A 413 13.20 -28.11 -8.54
CA ALA A 413 13.25 -29.25 -9.46
C ALA A 413 12.04 -30.20 -9.29
N ASN A 414 11.52 -30.36 -8.08
CA ASN A 414 10.29 -31.12 -7.83
C ASN A 414 9.07 -30.47 -8.51
N VAL A 415 8.92 -29.16 -8.36
CA VAL A 415 7.85 -28.36 -8.98
C VAL A 415 7.91 -28.45 -10.50
N GLU A 416 9.09 -28.31 -11.10
CA GLU A 416 9.22 -28.38 -12.55
C GLU A 416 8.80 -29.73 -13.11
N ARG A 417 9.20 -30.82 -12.44
CA ARG A 417 8.87 -32.17 -12.86
C ARG A 417 7.36 -32.45 -12.76
N SER A 418 6.72 -31.99 -11.68
CA SER A 418 5.28 -32.20 -11.45
C SER A 418 4.41 -31.32 -12.34
N MET A 419 4.88 -30.11 -12.66
CA MET A 419 4.16 -29.12 -13.47
C MET A 419 4.50 -29.20 -14.97
N ALA A 420 5.36 -30.13 -15.41
CA ALA A 420 5.86 -30.21 -16.79
C ALA A 420 4.76 -30.33 -17.86
N SER A 421 3.62 -30.92 -17.52
CA SER A 421 2.46 -31.07 -18.42
C SER A 421 1.44 -29.93 -18.30
N SER A 422 1.69 -28.93 -17.44
CA SER A 422 0.78 -27.81 -17.21
C SER A 422 1.20 -26.59 -18.05
N ASN A 423 0.23 -25.77 -18.48
CA ASN A 423 0.50 -24.52 -19.22
C ASN A 423 0.82 -23.34 -18.27
N VAL A 424 1.56 -23.60 -17.20
CA VAL A 424 1.88 -22.63 -16.16
C VAL A 424 3.25 -22.01 -16.45
N ALA A 425 3.31 -20.68 -16.51
CA ALA A 425 4.57 -19.95 -16.60
C ALA A 425 5.29 -20.02 -15.24
N ILE A 426 6.44 -20.71 -15.20
CA ILE A 426 7.27 -20.82 -14.00
C ILE A 426 8.40 -19.81 -14.10
N MET A 427 8.34 -18.77 -13.27
CA MET A 427 9.39 -17.75 -13.17
C MET A 427 10.31 -18.08 -11.99
N LYS A 428 11.62 -18.08 -12.26
CA LYS A 428 12.65 -18.37 -11.25
C LYS A 428 13.54 -17.16 -11.08
N ASN A 429 13.37 -16.49 -9.95
CA ASN A 429 14.27 -15.39 -9.59
C ASN A 429 15.31 -15.94 -8.62
N PHE A 430 16.42 -16.40 -9.18
CA PHE A 430 17.62 -16.70 -8.42
C PHE A 430 18.36 -15.38 -8.18
N TYR A 431 18.70 -15.13 -6.92
CA TYR A 431 19.43 -13.96 -6.41
C TYR A 431 18.65 -12.65 -6.28
N PHE A 432 18.21 -12.38 -5.04
CA PHE A 432 18.52 -11.09 -4.44
C PHE A 432 19.63 -11.36 -3.42
N SER A 433 20.89 -11.32 -3.87
CA SER A 433 21.97 -10.93 -2.98
C SER A 433 21.97 -9.42 -3.06
N PRO A 434 21.58 -8.67 -2.01
CA PRO A 434 22.13 -7.33 -1.88
C PRO A 434 23.65 -7.47 -2.04
N SER A 435 24.29 -6.58 -2.79
CA SER A 435 25.75 -6.54 -2.92
C SER A 435 26.46 -6.29 -1.58
N TRP A 436 25.71 -6.07 -0.50
CA TRP A 436 26.18 -6.07 0.88
C TRP A 436 26.15 -7.51 1.39
N GLY A 437 27.33 -8.05 1.69
CA GLY A 437 27.49 -9.42 2.17
C GLY A 437 26.47 -9.77 3.26
N ILE A 438 25.62 -10.76 2.96
CA ILE A 438 24.64 -11.33 3.89
C ILE A 438 25.32 -11.92 5.14
N SER A 439 26.64 -12.07 5.13
CA SER A 439 27.46 -12.48 6.28
C SER A 439 27.65 -11.40 7.35
N ASN A 440 27.42 -10.12 7.06
CA ASN A 440 27.72 -8.99 7.97
C ASN A 440 26.52 -8.11 8.34
N LEU A 441 25.31 -8.44 7.89
CA LEU A 441 24.10 -7.79 8.42
C LEU A 441 23.90 -8.26 9.86
N GLU A 442 24.15 -7.39 10.84
CA GLU A 442 23.76 -7.66 12.22
C GLU A 442 22.28 -8.03 12.25
N ARG A 443 21.91 -8.92 13.18
CA ARG A 443 20.57 -9.52 13.34
C ARG A 443 19.43 -8.48 13.28
N ASP A 444 19.73 -7.23 13.59
CA ASP A 444 18.80 -6.10 13.70
C ASP A 444 18.40 -5.46 12.35
N GLU A 445 19.24 -5.49 11.30
CA GLU A 445 18.88 -4.96 9.96
C GLU A 445 17.97 -5.92 9.18
N TYR A 446 18.16 -7.22 9.37
CA TYR A 446 17.27 -8.25 8.84
C TYR A 446 15.89 -8.20 9.51
N VAL A 447 15.87 -7.89 10.81
CA VAL A 447 14.67 -7.62 11.59
C VAL A 447 13.99 -6.36 11.04
N LEU A 448 14.68 -5.28 10.71
CA LEU A 448 14.08 -4.09 10.07
C LEU A 448 13.32 -4.39 8.76
N LEU A 449 13.87 -5.23 7.88
CA LEU A 449 13.20 -5.67 6.64
C LEU A 449 11.94 -6.51 6.92
N LEU A 450 12.04 -7.43 7.88
CA LEU A 450 10.92 -8.24 8.36
C LEU A 450 9.82 -7.39 9.02
N LEU A 451 10.22 -6.36 9.76
CA LEU A 451 9.31 -5.50 10.52
C LEU A 451 8.58 -4.51 9.67
N LYS A 452 9.27 -3.85 8.73
CA LYS A 452 8.65 -2.89 7.82
C LYS A 452 7.56 -3.56 6.95
N GLY A 453 7.51 -4.90 6.91
CA GLY A 453 6.49 -5.63 6.16
C GLY A 453 6.53 -5.26 4.68
N ILE A 454 7.76 -4.99 4.20
CA ILE A 454 8.04 -4.51 2.86
C ILE A 454 7.71 -5.63 1.90
N SER A 455 6.50 -5.57 1.39
CA SER A 455 5.93 -6.56 0.48
C SER A 455 5.82 -6.04 -0.94
N ASP A 456 5.99 -4.73 -1.10
CA ASP A 456 6.13 -4.07 -2.39
C ASP A 456 7.61 -3.98 -2.70
N LEU A 457 8.00 -4.44 -3.89
CA LEU A 457 9.38 -4.41 -4.34
C LEU A 457 9.87 -2.95 -4.43
N ASP A 458 8.98 -2.02 -4.80
CA ASP A 458 9.21 -0.56 -4.83
C ASP A 458 9.57 -0.01 -3.43
N GLU A 459 8.90 -0.48 -2.37
CA GLU A 459 9.21 -0.10 -0.98
C GLU A 459 10.56 -0.71 -0.51
N LEU A 460 10.93 -1.87 -1.06
CA LEU A 460 12.18 -2.57 -0.75
C LEU A 460 13.36 -1.90 -1.44
N ILE A 461 13.21 -1.59 -2.73
CA ILE A 461 14.19 -0.88 -3.54
C ILE A 461 14.36 0.51 -2.97
N TYR A 462 13.27 1.24 -2.69
CA TYR A 462 13.40 2.56 -2.08
C TYR A 462 14.08 2.50 -0.70
N SER A 463 13.68 1.57 0.18
CA SER A 463 14.33 1.42 1.50
C SER A 463 15.80 1.01 1.39
N ALA A 464 16.14 0.13 0.45
CA ALA A 464 17.49 -0.35 0.22
C ALA A 464 18.38 0.77 -0.36
N VAL A 465 17.85 1.52 -1.32
CA VAL A 465 18.60 2.61 -1.95
C VAL A 465 18.72 3.82 -1.03
N THR A 466 17.70 4.12 -0.22
CA THR A 466 17.83 5.17 0.82
C THR A 466 18.85 4.82 1.90
N GLN A 467 18.93 3.56 2.34
CA GLN A 467 20.01 3.10 3.22
C GLN A 467 21.39 3.12 2.53
N GLY A 468 21.45 2.83 1.23
CA GLY A 468 22.66 2.98 0.43
C GLY A 468 23.12 4.44 0.32
N ILE A 469 22.19 5.37 0.09
CA ILE A 469 22.44 6.81 -0.04
C ILE A 469 22.85 7.43 1.32
N SER A 470 22.26 7.01 2.44
CA SER A 470 22.70 7.48 3.77
C SER A 470 24.14 7.08 4.11
N ASN A 471 24.65 6.01 3.50
CA ASN A 471 26.05 5.60 3.63
C ASN A 471 26.99 6.32 2.65
N LEU A 472 26.43 7.03 1.65
CA LEU A 472 27.15 7.71 0.56
C LEU A 472 27.16 9.24 0.72
N GLU A 473 26.95 9.78 1.92
CA GLU A 473 26.83 11.23 2.23
C GLU A 473 28.05 12.11 1.86
N ARG A 474 28.99 11.64 1.03
CA ARG A 474 30.15 12.42 0.55
C ARG A 474 30.46 12.28 -0.93
N ASP A 475 29.54 11.78 -1.76
CA ASP A 475 29.82 11.56 -3.18
C ASP A 475 28.82 12.30 -4.10
N GLU A 476 29.33 13.07 -5.06
CA GLU A 476 28.56 13.85 -6.05
C GLU A 476 27.74 12.96 -7.02
N SER A 477 27.87 11.64 -6.92
CA SER A 477 27.15 10.64 -7.73
C SER A 477 25.73 10.28 -7.24
N VAL A 478 25.29 10.79 -6.09
CA VAL A 478 23.94 10.53 -5.51
C VAL A 478 22.76 10.94 -6.42
N PRO A 479 22.79 12.07 -7.17
CA PRO A 479 21.73 12.43 -8.12
C PRO A 479 21.62 11.47 -9.31
N LEU A 480 22.73 10.87 -9.74
CA LEU A 480 22.76 9.88 -10.82
C LEU A 480 22.22 8.52 -10.36
N LEU A 481 22.43 8.16 -9.09
CA LEU A 481 21.81 6.99 -8.46
C LEU A 481 20.29 7.11 -8.41
N LEU A 482 19.74 8.29 -8.10
CA LEU A 482 18.28 8.53 -8.10
C LEU A 482 17.66 8.47 -9.49
N LYS A 483 18.37 8.94 -10.52
CA LYS A 483 17.98 8.74 -11.93
C LYS A 483 18.06 7.25 -12.33
N GLY A 484 19.08 6.55 -11.86
CA GLY A 484 19.17 5.09 -11.99
C GLY A 484 18.06 4.32 -11.25
N ILE A 485 17.45 4.88 -10.19
CA ILE A 485 16.29 4.28 -9.50
C ILE A 485 15.01 4.42 -10.31
N SER A 486 14.79 5.57 -10.97
CA SER A 486 13.68 5.69 -11.92
C SER A 486 13.84 4.74 -13.10
N ASP A 487 15.08 4.44 -13.48
CA ASP A 487 15.42 3.50 -14.55
C ASP A 487 15.42 2.03 -14.04
N LEU A 488 15.62 1.78 -12.74
CA LEU A 488 15.49 0.45 -12.11
C LEU A 488 14.03 -0.03 -12.06
N ASP A 489 13.06 0.88 -11.99
CA ASP A 489 11.64 0.56 -12.20
C ASP A 489 11.37 0.06 -13.64
N GLU A 490 12.20 0.43 -14.63
CA GLU A 490 12.14 -0.11 -16.01
C GLU A 490 12.84 -1.47 -16.17
N LEU A 491 13.77 -1.83 -15.28
CA LEU A 491 14.59 -3.04 -15.38
C LEU A 491 14.07 -4.22 -14.52
N ILE A 492 13.07 -3.96 -13.67
CA ILE A 492 12.50 -4.93 -12.71
C ILE A 492 11.08 -5.40 -13.14
N HIS A 493 10.58 -4.91 -14.27
CA HIS A 493 9.40 -5.41 -14.97
C HIS A 493 9.79 -5.88 -16.37
#